data_AF-A0A3D1BZ27-F1
#
_entry.id   AF-A0A3D1BZ27-F1
#
_cell.length_a   1.000
_cell.length_b   1.000
_cell.length_c   1.000
_cell.angle_alpha   90.00
_cell.angle_beta   90.00
_cell.angle_gamma   90.00
#
_symmetry.space_group_name_H-M   'P 1'
#
loop_
_entity.id
_entity.type
_entity.pdbx_description
1 polymer ?
#
loop_
_entity_poly.entity_id
_entity_poly.type
_entity_poly.pdbx_seq_one_letter_code
_entity_poly.pdbx_strand_id
1 'polypeptide(L)'
;ALYARTNQYGFLETPYRRVENGKVTAKIDYLSAIEESEFVIAQANTELDNKGHFQDDLISCRHRNEFTMSSVDPIQYMDVAPGQIVSVAAALIPFLEHDDANRALMGANMQRQAVPCLRAEKAVVGTGIERTVATDSGTTVQAKRGGVVDYVDSRRIVIRVN
;
A
#
# COMPACT_ATOMS: atom_id res chain seq x y z
N ALA A 1 0.85 4.82 -7.06
CA ALA A 1 0.59 4.72 -5.62
C ALA A 1 -0.36 3.56 -5.37
N LEU A 2 -0.04 2.66 -4.44
CA LEU A 2 -0.78 1.43 -4.16
C LEU A 2 -2.23 1.64 -3.70
N TYR A 3 -2.48 2.70 -2.92
CA TYR A 3 -3.78 2.95 -2.29
C TYR A 3 -4.54 4.14 -2.88
N ALA A 4 -4.02 4.74 -3.95
CA ALA A 4 -4.66 5.87 -4.59
C ALA A 4 -5.94 5.43 -5.34
N ARG A 5 -6.96 6.29 -5.31
CA ARG A 5 -8.21 6.09 -6.05
C ARG A 5 -8.64 7.37 -6.76
N THR A 6 -9.47 7.24 -7.78
CA THR A 6 -10.13 8.38 -8.42
C THR A 6 -11.47 8.66 -7.76
N ASN A 7 -11.75 9.91 -7.45
CA ASN A 7 -13.05 10.32 -6.93
C ASN A 7 -14.09 10.54 -8.04
N GLN A 8 -15.32 10.90 -7.64
CA GLN A 8 -16.43 11.10 -8.59
C GLN A 8 -16.19 12.22 -9.61
N TYR A 9 -15.28 13.15 -9.29
CA TYR A 9 -14.90 14.27 -10.15
C TYR A 9 -13.63 13.99 -10.98
N GLY A 10 -13.03 12.80 -10.82
CA GLY A 10 -11.82 12.40 -11.53
C GLY A 10 -10.51 12.87 -10.87
N PHE A 11 -10.56 13.46 -9.68
CA PHE A 11 -9.34 13.80 -8.93
C PHE A 11 -8.78 12.57 -8.21
N LEU A 12 -7.45 12.54 -8.06
CA LEU A 12 -6.76 11.51 -7.28
C LEU A 12 -6.91 11.80 -5.79
N GLU A 13 -7.27 10.77 -5.04
CA GLU A 13 -7.34 10.78 -3.59
C GLU A 13 -6.43 9.69 -3.00
N THR A 14 -5.84 10.01 -1.85
CA THR A 14 -5.01 9.09 -1.05
C THR A 14 -5.65 8.91 0.33
N PRO A 15 -5.64 7.69 0.90
CA PRO A 15 -6.19 7.47 2.23
C PRO A 15 -5.23 7.93 3.32
N TYR A 16 -5.79 8.55 4.37
CA TYR A 16 -5.08 8.96 5.58
C TYR A 16 -5.86 8.55 6.82
N ARG A 17 -5.16 8.26 7.91
CA ARG A 17 -5.77 8.00 9.23
C ARG A 17 -6.02 9.33 9.93
N ARG A 18 -7.22 9.51 10.47
CA ARG A 18 -7.57 10.73 11.21
C ARG A 18 -6.94 10.73 12.60
N VAL A 19 -6.38 11.87 13.00
CA VAL A 19 -5.86 12.12 14.35
C VAL A 19 -6.84 13.03 15.08
N GLU A 20 -7.30 12.60 16.25
CA GLU A 20 -8.22 13.37 17.09
C GLU A 20 -7.63 13.48 18.49
N ASN A 21 -7.43 14.71 18.99
CA ASN A 21 -6.85 14.99 20.32
C ASN A 21 -5.52 14.25 20.57
N GLY A 22 -4.60 14.28 19.59
CA GLY A 22 -3.29 13.63 19.68
C GLY A 22 -3.32 12.09 19.58
N LYS A 23 -4.48 11.49 19.30
CA LYS A 23 -4.65 10.04 19.12
C LYS A 23 -4.98 9.70 17.68
N VAL A 24 -4.19 8.80 17.10
CA VAL A 24 -4.41 8.25 15.76
C VAL A 24 -5.56 7.24 15.81
N THR A 25 -6.65 7.56 15.13
CA THR A 25 -7.84 6.71 15.06
C THR A 25 -7.70 5.63 13.98
N ALA A 26 -8.67 4.70 13.94
CA ALA A 26 -8.81 3.72 12.86
C ALA A 26 -9.65 4.26 11.69
N LYS A 27 -10.16 5.50 11.78
CA LYS A 27 -10.96 6.11 10.71
C LYS A 27 -10.04 6.54 9.58
N ILE A 28 -10.35 6.08 8.37
CA ILE A 28 -9.63 6.42 7.15
C ILE A 28 -10.48 7.40 6.35
N ASP A 29 -9.93 8.57 6.11
CA ASP A 29 -10.51 9.59 5.24
C ASP A 29 -9.64 9.69 3.98
N TYR A 30 -10.28 9.82 2.83
CA TYR A 30 -9.59 10.00 1.55
C TYR A 30 -9.53 11.47 1.24
N LEU A 31 -8.33 11.97 1.02
CA LEU A 31 -8.09 13.39 0.76
C LEU A 31 -7.58 13.55 -0.66
N SER A 32 -8.14 14.55 -1.35
CA SER A 32 -7.61 15.05 -2.62
C SER A 32 -6.36 15.90 -2.37
N ALA A 33 -5.57 16.14 -3.42
CA ALA A 33 -4.37 16.98 -3.32
C ALA A 33 -4.65 18.42 -2.82
N ILE A 34 -5.87 18.93 -3.04
CA ILE A 34 -6.28 20.26 -2.57
C ILE A 34 -6.52 20.21 -1.06
N GLU A 35 -7.27 19.22 -0.58
CA GLU A 35 -7.58 19.04 0.84
C GLU A 35 -6.32 18.68 1.64
N GLU A 36 -5.47 17.81 1.10
CA GLU A 36 -4.19 17.40 1.69
C GLU A 36 -3.31 18.60 2.05
N SER A 37 -3.32 19.66 1.23
CA SER A 37 -2.45 20.84 1.42
C SER A 37 -2.81 21.71 2.63
N GLU A 38 -4.05 21.60 3.14
CA GLU A 38 -4.55 22.36 4.28
C GLU A 38 -4.28 21.66 5.63
N PHE A 39 -3.86 20.40 5.60
CA PHE A 39 -3.67 19.59 6.81
C PHE A 39 -2.19 19.27 7.08
N VAL A 40 -1.87 19.11 8.36
CA VAL A 40 -0.56 18.60 8.79
C VAL A 40 -0.63 17.08 8.90
N ILE A 41 0.23 16.39 8.14
CA ILE A 41 0.20 14.94 7.96
C ILE A 41 1.48 14.32 8.52
N ALA A 42 1.35 13.44 9.51
CA ALA A 42 2.46 12.68 10.09
C ALA A 42 2.85 11.47 9.21
N GLN A 43 4.14 11.12 9.23
CA GLN A 43 4.66 9.96 8.51
C GLN A 43 4.23 8.63 9.16
N ALA A 44 4.05 7.59 8.34
CA ALA A 44 3.60 6.26 8.78
C ALA A 44 4.59 5.52 9.70
N ASN A 45 5.87 5.91 9.70
CA ASN A 45 6.95 5.32 10.51
C ASN A 45 7.03 5.88 11.93
N THR A 46 6.23 6.91 12.27
CA THR A 46 6.23 7.51 13.60
C THR A 46 5.78 6.50 14.66
N GLU A 47 6.51 6.40 15.76
CA GLU A 47 6.19 5.45 16.84
C GLU A 47 4.93 5.87 17.61
N LEU A 48 4.02 4.91 17.79
CA LEU A 48 2.77 5.07 18.52
C LEU A 48 2.76 4.20 19.79
N ASP A 49 2.07 4.65 20.82
CA ASP A 49 1.78 3.86 22.02
C ASP A 49 0.66 2.82 21.76
N ASN A 50 0.46 1.91 22.72
CA ASN A 50 -0.62 0.90 22.65
C ASN A 50 -2.04 1.48 22.59
N LYS A 51 -2.20 2.78 22.89
CA LYS A 51 -3.49 3.50 22.89
C LYS A 51 -3.67 4.37 21.64
N GLY A 52 -2.68 4.43 20.75
CA GLY A 52 -2.66 5.21 19.50
C GLY A 52 -2.16 6.65 19.62
N HIS A 53 -1.52 7.06 20.73
CA HIS A 53 -0.86 8.36 20.85
C HIS A 53 0.56 8.30 20.31
N PHE A 54 1.10 9.44 19.91
CA PHE A 54 2.50 9.56 19.55
C PHE A 54 3.39 9.43 20.79
N GLN A 55 4.52 8.71 20.67
CA GLN A 55 5.49 8.58 21.76
C GLN A 55 6.43 9.78 21.84
N ASP A 56 6.74 10.40 20.70
CA ASP A 56 7.66 11.53 20.61
C ASP A 56 6.92 12.88 20.67
N ASP A 57 7.57 13.88 21.27
CA ASP A 57 7.05 15.25 21.36
C ASP A 57 7.16 16.01 20.02
N LEU A 58 8.12 15.64 19.18
CA LEU A 58 8.39 16.24 17.86
C LEU A 58 8.30 15.16 16.78
N ILE A 59 7.32 15.31 15.89
CA ILE A 59 6.98 14.32 14.89
C ILE A 59 7.34 14.85 13.51
N SER A 60 7.93 13.99 12.68
CA SER A 60 8.16 14.31 11.28
C SER A 60 6.84 14.33 10.53
N CYS A 61 6.51 15.50 10.00
CA CYS A 61 5.27 15.73 9.29
C CYS A 61 5.50 16.50 7.99
N ARG A 62 4.48 16.50 7.15
CA ARG A 62 4.43 17.28 5.92
C ARG A 62 3.26 18.24 5.99
N HIS A 63 3.51 19.48 5.61
CA HIS A 63 2.51 20.52 5.48
C HIS A 63 2.84 21.37 4.26
N ARG A 64 1.88 21.60 3.35
CA ARG A 64 2.07 22.36 2.11
C ARG A 64 3.30 21.93 1.27
N ASN A 65 3.52 20.61 1.17
CA ASN A 65 4.66 19.99 0.49
C ASN A 65 6.04 20.26 1.10
N GLU A 66 6.12 20.83 2.30
CA GLU A 66 7.36 20.96 3.04
C GLU A 66 7.41 19.94 4.18
N PHE A 67 8.58 19.33 4.36
CA PHE A 67 8.85 18.44 5.48
C PHE A 67 9.33 19.27 6.66
N THR A 68 8.63 19.16 7.79
CA THR A 68 8.95 19.88 9.02
C THR A 68 8.77 18.97 10.23
N MET A 69 9.35 19.37 11.36
CA MET A 69 9.09 18.74 12.65
C MET A 69 8.04 19.59 13.36
N SER A 70 6.97 18.96 13.82
CA SER A 70 5.88 19.64 14.50
C SER A 70 5.55 18.95 15.80
N SER A 71 4.97 19.69 16.76
CA SER A 71 4.37 19.09 17.94
C SER A 71 3.14 18.26 17.57
N VAL A 72 2.66 17.46 18.51
CA VAL A 72 1.49 16.58 18.36
C VAL A 72 0.20 17.36 18.05
N ASP A 73 0.01 18.51 18.69
CA ASP A 73 -1.25 19.28 18.65
C ASP A 73 -1.76 19.66 17.25
N PRO A 74 -0.93 20.20 16.33
CA PRO A 74 -1.38 20.55 14.99
C PRO A 74 -1.58 19.36 14.04
N ILE A 75 -1.19 18.13 14.41
CA ILE A 75 -1.27 16.97 13.52
C ILE A 75 -2.71 16.49 13.43
N GLN A 76 -3.24 16.47 12.20
CA GLN A 76 -4.64 16.11 11.94
C GLN A 76 -4.78 14.77 11.24
N TYR A 77 -3.75 14.34 10.51
CA TYR A 77 -3.74 13.08 9.77
C TYR A 77 -2.39 12.37 9.86
N MET A 78 -2.41 11.07 9.57
CA MET A 78 -1.22 10.22 9.47
C MET A 78 -1.33 9.31 8.24
N ASP A 79 -0.21 9.08 7.57
CA ASP A 79 -0.11 8.11 6.47
C ASP A 79 -0.55 6.70 6.89
N VAL A 80 -1.22 5.96 5.99
CA VAL A 80 -1.72 4.60 6.31
C VAL A 80 -0.59 3.57 6.28
N ALA A 81 0.30 3.67 5.29
CA ALA A 81 1.39 2.73 5.11
C ALA A 81 2.59 3.41 4.43
N PRO A 82 3.84 3.06 4.78
CA PRO A 82 5.03 3.60 4.11
C PRO A 82 5.04 3.32 2.60
N GLY A 83 4.52 2.17 2.20
CA GLY A 83 4.41 1.76 0.79
C GLY A 83 3.34 2.50 -0.02
N GLN A 84 2.55 3.41 0.57
CA GLN A 84 1.46 4.06 -0.16
C GLN A 84 1.95 4.92 -1.34
N ILE A 85 3.17 5.44 -1.24
CA ILE A 85 3.78 6.36 -2.23
C ILE A 85 4.22 5.58 -3.48
N VAL A 86 4.63 4.32 -3.33
CA VAL A 86 5.21 3.54 -4.42
C VAL A 86 4.16 2.91 -5.34
N SER A 87 4.58 2.55 -6.55
CA SER A 87 3.77 1.79 -7.49
C SER A 87 3.80 0.30 -7.17
N VAL A 88 2.87 -0.47 -7.74
CA VAL A 88 2.83 -1.94 -7.59
C VAL A 88 4.17 -2.59 -7.99
N ALA A 89 4.78 -2.14 -9.08
CA ALA A 89 6.05 -2.71 -9.56
C ALA A 89 7.22 -2.39 -8.62
N ALA A 90 7.32 -1.14 -8.16
CA ALA A 90 8.37 -0.76 -7.21
C ALA A 90 8.19 -1.49 -5.86
N ALA A 91 6.95 -1.72 -5.44
CA ALA A 91 6.64 -2.40 -4.19
C ALA A 91 6.95 -3.91 -4.21
N LEU A 92 7.25 -4.50 -5.37
CA LEU A 92 7.75 -5.88 -5.49
C LEU A 92 9.26 -6.00 -5.29
N ILE A 93 9.99 -4.88 -5.20
CA ILE A 93 11.44 -4.87 -5.00
C ILE A 93 11.70 -4.96 -3.49
N PRO A 94 12.31 -6.05 -2.97
CA PRO A 94 12.71 -6.10 -1.56
C PRO A 94 13.87 -5.15 -1.30
N PHE A 95 13.94 -4.60 -0.07
CA PHE A 95 15.02 -3.70 0.36
C PHE A 95 15.13 -2.40 -0.47
N LEU A 96 14.01 -1.92 -0.98
CA LEU A 96 13.93 -0.70 -1.81
C LEU A 96 14.53 0.52 -1.11
N GLU A 97 14.44 0.58 0.22
CA GLU A 97 15.02 1.62 1.07
C GLU A 97 16.56 1.69 1.03
N HIS A 98 17.22 0.65 0.51
CA HIS A 98 18.67 0.55 0.39
C HIS A 98 19.17 0.74 -1.04
N ASP A 99 18.27 0.88 -2.03
CA ASP A 99 18.60 1.12 -3.43
C ASP A 99 18.45 2.60 -3.81
N ASP A 100 19.26 3.06 -4.77
CA ASP A 100 19.05 4.39 -5.34
C ASP A 100 17.85 4.43 -6.30
N ALA A 101 17.27 5.61 -6.45
CA ALA A 101 16.04 5.80 -7.24
C ALA A 101 16.18 5.42 -8.71
N ASN A 102 17.36 5.59 -9.33
CA ASN A 102 17.58 5.25 -10.73
C ASN A 102 17.62 3.74 -10.91
N ARG A 103 18.28 3.01 -10.00
CA ARG A 103 18.29 1.55 -9.99
C ARG A 103 16.90 0.98 -9.72
N ALA A 104 16.18 1.53 -8.75
CA ALA A 104 14.80 1.13 -8.46
C ALA A 104 13.89 1.30 -9.69
N LEU A 105 14.04 2.43 -10.40
CA LEU A 105 13.30 2.69 -11.65
C LEU A 105 13.63 1.67 -12.74
N MET A 106 14.92 1.37 -12.94
CA MET A 106 15.33 0.35 -13.92
C MET A 106 14.78 -1.04 -13.52
N GLY A 107 14.91 -1.41 -12.25
CA GLY A 107 14.40 -2.68 -11.72
C GLY A 107 12.90 -2.86 -11.96
N ALA A 108 12.10 -1.86 -11.60
CA ALA A 108 10.65 -1.89 -11.80
C ALA A 108 10.25 -1.99 -13.29
N ASN A 109 11.04 -1.40 -14.19
CA ASN A 109 10.80 -1.50 -15.64
C ASN A 109 11.22 -2.85 -16.21
N MET A 110 12.36 -3.38 -15.79
CA MET A 110 12.86 -4.68 -16.22
C MET A 110 11.92 -5.82 -15.81
N GLN A 111 11.30 -5.74 -14.62
CA GLN A 111 10.31 -6.73 -14.16
C GLN A 111 9.16 -6.93 -15.15
N ARG A 112 8.70 -5.86 -15.81
CA ARG A 112 7.60 -5.94 -16.81
C ARG A 112 8.01 -6.59 -18.13
N GLN A 113 9.30 -6.75 -18.36
CA GLN A 113 9.86 -7.36 -19.57
C GLN A 113 10.22 -8.84 -19.35
N ALA A 114 10.12 -9.34 -18.12
CA ALA A 114 10.42 -10.72 -17.79
C ALA A 114 9.44 -11.66 -18.51
N VAL A 115 9.99 -12.71 -19.12
CA VAL A 115 9.21 -13.74 -19.83
C VAL A 115 8.95 -14.91 -18.87
N PRO A 116 7.72 -15.45 -18.80
CA PRO A 116 7.42 -16.60 -17.94
C PRO A 116 8.26 -17.83 -18.30
N CYS A 117 8.85 -18.47 -17.30
CA CYS A 117 9.58 -19.72 -17.46
C CYS A 117 8.62 -20.92 -17.65
N LEU A 118 9.12 -22.02 -18.22
CA LEU A 118 8.36 -23.27 -18.38
C LEU A 118 7.85 -23.83 -17.05
N ARG A 119 8.65 -23.69 -15.98
CA ARG A 119 8.28 -24.05 -14.62
C ARG A 119 8.31 -22.80 -13.77
N ALA A 120 7.18 -22.48 -13.13
CA ALA A 120 7.10 -21.36 -12.21
C ALA A 120 7.80 -21.71 -10.90
N GLU A 121 8.60 -20.78 -10.38
CA GLU A 121 9.25 -20.86 -9.08
C GLU A 121 8.85 -19.65 -8.24
N LYS A 122 8.67 -19.86 -6.93
CA LYS A 122 8.36 -18.76 -6.01
C LYS A 122 9.63 -17.97 -5.68
N ALA A 123 9.49 -16.66 -5.51
CA ALA A 123 10.57 -15.87 -4.94
C ALA A 123 10.87 -16.35 -3.51
N VAL A 124 12.15 -16.60 -3.20
CA VAL A 124 12.60 -16.99 -1.87
C VAL A 124 12.56 -15.79 -0.92
N VAL A 125 12.88 -14.60 -1.45
CA VAL A 125 12.78 -13.31 -0.76
C VAL A 125 11.71 -12.50 -1.48
N GLY A 126 10.70 -12.03 -0.74
CA GLY A 126 9.58 -11.27 -1.28
C GLY A 126 9.12 -10.19 -0.31
N THR A 127 8.15 -9.41 -0.77
CA THR A 127 7.61 -8.22 -0.10
C THR A 127 6.21 -8.45 0.49
N GLY A 128 5.52 -9.50 0.05
CA GLY A 128 4.16 -9.84 0.45
C GLY A 128 3.09 -9.35 -0.55
N ILE A 129 3.45 -8.49 -1.49
CA ILE A 129 2.55 -7.96 -2.52
C ILE A 129 2.35 -8.95 -3.68
N GLU A 130 3.21 -9.95 -3.84
CA GLU A 130 3.19 -10.93 -4.93
C GLU A 130 1.84 -11.64 -5.03
N ARG A 131 1.25 -12.00 -3.88
CA ARG A 131 -0.07 -12.64 -3.82
C ARG A 131 -1.15 -11.72 -4.36
N THR A 132 -1.16 -10.47 -3.92
CA THR A 132 -2.16 -9.47 -4.33
C THR A 132 -2.06 -9.26 -5.84
N VAL A 133 -0.85 -9.12 -6.38
CA VAL A 133 -0.63 -8.97 -7.83
C VAL A 133 -1.12 -10.19 -8.61
N ALA A 134 -0.79 -11.41 -8.17
CA ALA A 134 -1.24 -12.63 -8.85
C ALA A 134 -2.76 -12.79 -8.81
N THR A 135 -3.38 -12.41 -7.70
CA THR A 135 -4.84 -12.49 -7.49
C THR A 135 -5.56 -11.43 -8.33
N ASP A 136 -5.12 -10.17 -8.25
CA ASP A 136 -5.81 -9.05 -8.88
C ASP A 136 -5.51 -8.92 -10.38
N SER A 137 -4.43 -9.54 -10.88
CA SER A 137 -4.10 -9.57 -12.31
C SER A 137 -5.15 -10.28 -13.18
N GLY A 138 -6.01 -11.10 -12.59
CA GLY A 138 -6.99 -11.92 -13.31
C GLY A 138 -6.38 -13.10 -14.10
N THR A 139 -5.07 -13.34 -14.00
CA THR A 139 -4.41 -14.48 -14.66
C THR A 139 -4.67 -15.79 -13.90
N THR A 140 -4.92 -15.71 -12.59
CA THR A 140 -5.21 -16.87 -11.75
C THR A 140 -6.71 -17.22 -11.76
N VAL A 141 -7.03 -18.51 -11.72
CA VAL A 141 -8.42 -18.97 -11.58
C VAL A 141 -8.82 -18.92 -10.11
N GLN A 142 -9.87 -18.16 -9.79
CA GLN A 142 -10.39 -18.00 -8.43
C GLN A 142 -11.76 -18.64 -8.26
N ALA A 143 -11.98 -19.27 -7.10
CA ALA A 143 -13.28 -19.82 -6.74
C ALA A 143 -14.25 -18.69 -6.36
N LYS A 144 -15.36 -18.58 -7.08
CA LYS A 144 -16.40 -17.56 -6.81
C LYS A 144 -17.17 -17.84 -5.52
N ARG A 145 -17.28 -19.10 -5.13
CA ARG A 145 -17.99 -19.56 -3.94
C ARG A 145 -17.15 -20.63 -3.25
N GLY A 146 -17.20 -20.63 -1.92
CA GLY A 146 -16.61 -21.70 -1.11
C GLY A 146 -17.31 -23.03 -1.34
N GLY A 147 -16.57 -24.12 -1.20
CA GLY A 147 -17.07 -25.47 -1.42
C GLY A 147 -15.96 -26.50 -1.32
N VAL A 148 -16.29 -27.75 -1.63
CA VAL A 148 -15.33 -28.86 -1.69
C VAL A 148 -15.00 -29.14 -3.15
N VAL A 149 -13.71 -29.36 -3.42
CA VAL A 149 -13.25 -29.78 -4.75
C VAL A 149 -13.74 -31.21 -5.01
N ASP A 150 -14.61 -31.37 -6.00
CA ASP A 150 -15.22 -32.66 -6.35
C ASP A 150 -14.40 -33.40 -7.42
N TYR A 151 -13.82 -32.64 -8.37
CA TYR A 151 -13.05 -33.20 -9.48
C TYR A 151 -11.99 -32.21 -9.98
N VAL A 152 -10.80 -32.73 -10.34
CA VAL A 152 -9.67 -31.96 -10.88
C VAL A 152 -9.07 -32.69 -12.07
N ASP A 153 -8.91 -32.00 -13.19
CA ASP A 153 -8.04 -32.41 -14.29
C ASP A 153 -7.23 -31.21 -14.83
N SER A 154 -6.42 -31.44 -15.88
CA SER A 154 -5.57 -30.39 -16.48
C SER A 154 -6.34 -29.30 -17.24
N ARG A 155 -7.65 -29.46 -17.45
CA ARG A 155 -8.49 -28.57 -18.25
C ARG A 155 -9.60 -27.90 -17.44
N ARG A 156 -10.07 -28.53 -16.35
CA ARG A 156 -11.17 -28.05 -15.52
C ARG A 156 -11.05 -28.49 -14.07
N ILE A 157 -11.63 -27.67 -13.21
CA ILE A 157 -11.79 -27.92 -11.77
C ILE A 157 -13.29 -27.77 -11.47
N VAL A 158 -13.88 -28.76 -10.80
CA VAL A 158 -15.29 -28.75 -10.39
C VAL A 158 -15.38 -28.60 -8.87
N ILE A 159 -16.13 -27.60 -8.43
CA ILE A 159 -16.34 -27.28 -7.02
C ILE A 159 -17.81 -27.53 -6.68
N ARG A 160 -18.07 -28.40 -5.70
CA ARG A 160 -19.39 -28.56 -5.09
C ARG A 160 -19.57 -27.46 -4.05
N VAL A 161 -20.43 -26.51 -4.38
CA VAL A 161 -20.71 -25.33 -3.55
C VAL A 161 -21.46 -25.76 -2.28
N ASN A 162 -21.12 -25.14 -1.15
CA ASN A 162 -21.83 -25.31 0.11
C ASN A 162 -23.21 -24.63 0.11
#